data_AF-A0A0W7X3U4-F1
#
_entry.id   AF-A0A0W7X3U4-F1
#
_cell.length_a   1.000
_cell.length_b   1.000
_cell.length_c   1.000
_cell.angle_alpha   90.00
_cell.angle_beta   90.00
_cell.angle_gamma   90.00
#
_symmetry.space_group_name_H-M   'P 1'
#
loop_
_entity.id
_entity.type
_entity.pdbx_description
1 polymer ?
#
loop_
_entity_poly.entity_id
_entity_poly.type
_entity_poly.pdbx_seq_one_letter_code
_entity_poly.pdbx_strand_id
1 'polypeptide(L)'
;MAKTKASKTRTRIDALRAVIEKECTAPTCRETGKCRHEGEKEAARHMLGRLLEKLKDAAGDEQEERAQMWADIYERGYDSHGNTFFQGSKYRSDQSMKDRAAGIRMDIKVARKAGQAPLVQDGPGLVSQALETYRFDPIGEAPAEIKFGVRIGRGYGSIYIDIKSIPQDWGWIAEEVTDYQGEKVTRWHRSQALKDLEVELKAVGEAYNADHGSNIMTDCFAKAFYVFVEYDDPATLAWRAEHERKRREARA
;
A
#
# COMPACT_ATOMS: atom_id res chain seq x y z
N MET A 1 -37.44 -28.00 18.37
CA MET A 1 -36.24 -28.69 17.84
C MET A 1 -35.24 -27.71 17.19
N ALA A 2 -34.80 -26.66 17.90
CA ALA A 2 -33.89 -25.63 17.36
C ALA A 2 -32.40 -25.85 17.72
N LYS A 3 -32.11 -26.60 18.79
CA LYS A 3 -30.75 -26.77 19.34
C LYS A 3 -29.76 -27.53 18.45
N THR A 4 -30.21 -28.32 17.48
CA THR A 4 -29.33 -29.17 16.64
C THR A 4 -28.73 -28.47 15.43
N LYS A 5 -29.31 -27.35 14.96
CA LYS A 5 -28.72 -26.53 13.88
C LYS A 5 -27.63 -25.60 14.40
N ALA A 6 -27.85 -24.93 15.54
CA ALA A 6 -26.89 -24.05 16.19
C ALA A 6 -25.56 -24.76 16.52
N SER A 7 -25.65 -25.98 17.08
CA SER A 7 -24.49 -26.82 17.41
C SER A 7 -23.62 -27.16 16.19
N LYS A 8 -24.22 -27.49 15.03
CA LYS A 8 -23.47 -27.83 13.81
C LYS A 8 -22.82 -26.62 13.15
N THR A 9 -23.46 -25.45 13.23
CA THR A 9 -22.88 -24.20 12.73
C THR A 9 -21.67 -23.79 13.57
N ARG A 10 -21.76 -23.93 14.90
CA ARG A 10 -20.65 -23.66 15.83
C ARG A 10 -19.43 -24.53 15.57
N THR A 11 -19.61 -25.85 15.45
CA THR A 11 -18.51 -26.77 15.10
C THR A 11 -17.84 -26.43 13.76
N ARG A 12 -18.61 -25.94 12.78
CA ARG A 12 -18.05 -25.50 11.49
C ARG A 12 -17.27 -24.20 11.61
N ILE A 13 -17.74 -23.26 12.43
CA ILE A 13 -17.02 -22.01 12.72
C ILE A 13 -15.68 -22.33 13.38
N ASP A 14 -15.67 -23.19 14.42
CA ASP A 14 -14.45 -23.57 15.13
C ASP A 14 -13.43 -24.28 14.21
N ALA A 15 -13.91 -25.16 13.33
CA ALA A 15 -13.07 -25.83 12.34
C ALA A 15 -12.43 -24.84 11.35
N LEU A 16 -13.19 -23.84 10.89
CA LEU A 16 -12.66 -22.80 9.98
C LEU A 16 -11.64 -21.90 10.68
N ARG A 17 -11.87 -21.54 11.95
CA ARG A 17 -10.89 -20.78 12.77
C ARG A 17 -9.58 -21.55 12.91
N ALA A 18 -9.66 -22.85 13.21
CA ALA A 18 -8.48 -23.70 13.32
C ALA A 18 -7.67 -23.74 12.01
N VAL A 19 -8.31 -23.71 10.83
CA VAL A 19 -7.62 -23.64 9.53
C VAL A 19 -6.92 -22.28 9.34
N ILE A 20 -7.59 -21.18 9.69
CA ILE A 20 -7.05 -19.82 9.57
C ILE A 20 -5.82 -19.63 10.48
N GLU A 21 -5.93 -20.09 11.73
CA GLU A 21 -4.92 -19.92 12.79
C GLU A 21 -3.74 -20.88 12.66
N LYS A 22 -3.87 -21.95 11.88
CA LYS A 22 -2.81 -22.95 11.71
C LYS A 22 -1.53 -22.29 11.21
N GLU A 23 -0.50 -22.26 12.05
CA GLU A 23 0.81 -21.74 11.66
C GLU A 23 1.41 -22.58 10.52
N CYS A 24 2.03 -21.89 9.56
CA CYS A 24 2.73 -22.60 8.50
C CYS A 24 4.11 -23.04 9.00
N THR A 25 4.26 -24.33 9.27
CA THR A 25 5.51 -24.95 9.70
C THR A 25 6.35 -25.49 8.52
N ALA A 26 5.84 -25.39 7.29
CA ALA A 26 6.53 -25.90 6.11
C ALA A 26 7.82 -25.08 5.83
N PRO A 27 9.01 -25.73 5.73
CA PRO A 27 10.28 -25.05 5.51
C PRO A 27 10.28 -24.15 4.26
N THR A 28 9.69 -24.64 3.16
CA THR A 28 9.60 -23.95 1.88
C THR A 28 8.74 -22.67 1.92
N CYS A 29 7.81 -22.56 2.87
CA CYS A 29 6.98 -21.37 3.06
C CYS A 29 7.70 -20.30 3.91
N ARG A 30 8.57 -20.72 4.83
CA ARG A 30 9.42 -19.81 5.62
C ARG A 30 10.52 -19.17 4.76
N GLU A 31 11.15 -19.95 3.90
CA GLU A 31 12.22 -19.48 3.01
C GLU A 31 11.74 -18.49 1.94
N THR A 32 10.52 -18.66 1.44
CA THR A 32 9.96 -17.82 0.36
C THR A 32 9.16 -16.63 0.87
N GLY A 33 8.88 -16.56 2.18
CA GLY A 33 8.00 -15.54 2.77
C GLY A 33 6.54 -15.59 2.31
N LYS A 34 6.15 -16.58 1.49
CA LYS A 34 4.78 -16.75 0.98
C LYS A 34 4.28 -18.15 1.32
N CYS A 35 3.26 -18.21 2.17
CA CYS A 35 2.62 -19.47 2.53
C CYS A 35 1.82 -20.03 1.35
N ARG A 36 2.14 -21.24 0.89
CA ARG A 36 1.34 -21.93 -0.16
C ARG A 36 -0.08 -22.28 0.31
N HIS A 37 -0.31 -22.32 1.63
CA HIS A 37 -1.63 -22.53 2.23
C HIS A 37 -2.43 -21.22 2.36
N GLU A 38 -1.91 -20.08 1.92
CA GLU A 38 -2.63 -18.81 2.06
C GLU A 38 -3.96 -18.82 1.30
N GLY A 39 -4.02 -19.50 0.15
CA GLY A 39 -5.29 -19.69 -0.57
C GLY A 39 -6.30 -20.57 0.17
N GLU A 40 -5.85 -21.56 0.95
CA GLU A 40 -6.72 -22.37 1.81
C GLU A 40 -7.23 -21.53 3.00
N LYS A 41 -6.36 -20.70 3.59
CA LYS A 41 -6.74 -19.76 4.65
C LYS A 41 -7.73 -18.71 4.16
N GLU A 42 -7.52 -18.16 2.97
CA GLU A 42 -8.42 -17.22 2.31
C GLU A 42 -9.81 -17.85 2.07
N ALA A 43 -9.86 -19.06 1.51
CA ALA A 43 -11.12 -19.79 1.35
C ALA A 43 -11.83 -20.06 2.69
N ALA A 44 -11.08 -20.36 3.75
CA ALA A 44 -11.63 -20.54 5.09
C ALA A 44 -12.20 -19.24 5.68
N ARG A 45 -11.53 -18.10 5.48
CA ARG A 45 -12.04 -16.76 5.85
C ARG A 45 -13.35 -16.44 5.13
N HIS A 46 -13.40 -16.70 3.82
CA HIS A 46 -14.62 -16.50 3.02
C HIS A 46 -15.79 -17.34 3.51
N MET A 47 -15.54 -18.61 3.84
CA MET A 47 -16.58 -19.51 4.32
C MET A 47 -17.05 -19.13 5.73
N LEU A 48 -16.15 -18.64 6.58
CA LEU A 48 -16.46 -18.13 7.91
C LEU A 48 -17.37 -16.89 7.83
N GLY A 49 -17.03 -15.90 7.01
CA GLY A 49 -17.85 -14.69 6.83
C GLY A 49 -19.27 -15.01 6.36
N ARG A 50 -19.41 -15.93 5.38
CA ARG A 50 -20.73 -16.40 4.91
C ARG A 50 -21.54 -17.13 5.99
N LEU A 51 -20.90 -17.85 6.91
CA LEU A 51 -21.60 -18.51 8.01
C LEU A 51 -22.08 -17.51 9.06
N LEU A 52 -21.29 -16.47 9.34
CA LEU A 52 -21.64 -15.41 10.29
C LEU A 52 -22.74 -14.47 9.76
N GLU A 53 -22.80 -14.26 8.44
CA GLU A 53 -23.94 -13.55 7.82
C GLU A 53 -25.23 -14.35 7.89
N LYS A 54 -25.18 -15.70 7.82
CA LYS A 54 -26.37 -16.54 8.03
C LYS A 54 -26.91 -16.50 9.45
N LEU A 55 -26.10 -16.06 10.41
CA LEU A 55 -26.49 -15.85 11.80
C LEU A 55 -27.00 -14.41 12.06
N LYS A 56 -27.19 -13.60 11.01
CA LYS A 56 -27.55 -12.18 11.16
C LYS A 56 -28.88 -11.92 11.85
N ASP A 57 -29.84 -12.79 11.64
CA ASP A 57 -31.18 -12.70 12.21
C ASP A 57 -31.35 -13.58 13.47
N ALA A 58 -30.25 -14.08 14.04
CA ALA A 58 -30.26 -14.83 15.29
C ALA A 58 -30.57 -13.89 16.48
N ALA A 59 -31.25 -14.41 17.50
CA ALA A 59 -31.68 -13.64 18.67
C ALA A 59 -31.06 -14.21 19.97
N GLY A 60 -30.88 -13.35 20.97
CA GLY A 60 -30.31 -13.72 22.27
C GLY A 60 -28.80 -13.96 22.20
N ASP A 61 -28.30 -14.96 22.93
CA ASP A 61 -26.86 -15.26 23.08
C ASP A 61 -26.12 -15.45 21.75
N GLU A 62 -26.81 -15.92 20.70
CA GLU A 62 -26.24 -16.10 19.36
C GLU A 62 -25.90 -14.76 18.66
N GLN A 63 -26.60 -13.67 19.01
CA GLN A 63 -26.33 -12.33 18.48
C GLN A 63 -25.06 -11.72 19.11
N GLU A 64 -24.89 -11.90 20.41
CA GLU A 64 -23.70 -11.42 21.15
C GLU A 64 -22.46 -12.22 20.75
N GLU A 65 -22.59 -13.55 20.64
CA GLU A 65 -21.53 -14.42 20.13
C GLU A 65 -21.14 -14.07 18.68
N ARG A 66 -22.12 -13.78 17.80
CA ARG A 66 -21.86 -13.26 16.46
C ARG A 66 -21.13 -11.92 16.48
N ALA A 67 -21.53 -10.98 17.34
CA ALA A 67 -20.89 -9.67 17.45
C ALA A 67 -19.43 -9.80 17.90
N GLN A 68 -19.14 -10.68 18.85
CA GLN A 68 -17.79 -10.92 19.33
C GLN A 68 -16.91 -11.63 18.27
N MET A 69 -17.48 -12.55 17.50
CA MET A 69 -16.79 -13.19 16.37
C MET A 69 -16.50 -12.18 15.25
N TRP A 70 -17.42 -11.25 14.96
CA TRP A 70 -17.14 -10.16 14.03
C TRP A 70 -16.05 -9.23 14.55
N ALA A 71 -16.03 -8.91 15.84
CA ALA A 71 -14.98 -8.09 16.43
C ALA A 71 -13.59 -8.73 16.27
N ASP A 72 -13.44 -10.04 16.54
CA ASP A 72 -12.17 -10.78 16.33
C ASP A 72 -11.75 -10.80 14.85
N ILE A 73 -12.71 -10.96 13.92
CA ILE A 73 -12.44 -10.91 12.48
C ILE A 73 -12.00 -9.51 12.04
N TYR A 74 -12.66 -8.45 12.54
CA TYR A 74 -12.29 -7.07 12.25
C TYR A 74 -10.94 -6.67 12.86
N GLU A 75 -10.65 -7.11 14.09
CA GLU A 75 -9.37 -6.88 14.77
C GLU A 75 -8.21 -7.52 13.99
N ARG A 76 -8.45 -8.67 13.36
CA ARG A 76 -7.49 -9.33 12.47
C ARG A 76 -7.45 -8.75 11.05
N GLY A 77 -8.21 -7.70 10.79
CA GLY A 77 -8.23 -6.99 9.52
C GLY A 77 -8.95 -7.75 8.41
N TYR A 78 -10.14 -8.30 8.65
CA TYR A 78 -10.97 -8.91 7.62
C TYR A 78 -12.40 -8.34 7.58
N ASP A 79 -13.04 -8.38 6.41
CA ASP A 79 -14.42 -7.93 6.19
C ASP A 79 -15.46 -9.06 6.34
N SER A 80 -16.74 -8.74 6.09
CA SER A 80 -17.81 -9.72 6.20
C SER A 80 -17.83 -10.86 5.19
N HIS A 81 -16.94 -10.77 4.22
CA HIS A 81 -16.77 -11.72 3.16
C HIS A 81 -15.44 -12.45 3.30
N GLY A 82 -14.61 -12.19 4.32
CA GLY A 82 -13.30 -12.82 4.51
C GLY A 82 -12.16 -12.17 3.72
N ASN A 83 -12.41 -11.03 3.08
CA ASN A 83 -11.38 -10.23 2.43
C ASN A 83 -10.56 -9.48 3.48
N THR A 84 -9.28 -9.26 3.24
CA THR A 84 -8.45 -8.44 4.13
C THR A 84 -8.90 -6.98 4.09
N PHE A 85 -9.39 -6.49 5.22
CA PHE A 85 -9.67 -5.08 5.48
C PHE A 85 -8.37 -4.36 5.82
N PHE A 86 -7.97 -3.39 4.99
CA PHE A 86 -6.84 -2.53 5.26
C PHE A 86 -7.33 -1.13 5.58
N GLN A 87 -6.99 -0.60 6.75
CA GLN A 87 -7.21 0.79 7.09
C GLN A 87 -5.85 1.43 7.40
N GLY A 88 -5.46 2.40 6.57
CA GLY A 88 -4.26 3.19 6.80
C GLY A 88 -4.32 3.95 8.13
N SER A 89 -3.18 4.13 8.77
CA SER A 89 -3.07 4.73 10.11
C SER A 89 -3.63 6.16 10.21
N LYS A 90 -3.68 6.89 9.09
CA LYS A 90 -4.17 8.27 8.97
C LYS A 90 -5.55 8.37 8.30
N TYR A 91 -6.15 7.26 7.92
CA TYR A 91 -7.48 7.24 7.34
C TYR A 91 -8.53 7.76 8.33
N ARG A 92 -9.39 8.66 7.84
CA ARG A 92 -10.61 9.11 8.51
C ARG A 92 -11.78 9.04 7.52
N SER A 93 -12.94 8.61 8.00
CA SER A 93 -14.12 8.35 7.17
C SER A 93 -14.77 9.60 6.57
N ASP A 94 -14.50 10.77 7.16
CA ASP A 94 -15.00 12.09 6.76
C ASP A 94 -14.05 12.87 5.85
N GLN A 95 -12.83 12.37 5.61
CA GLN A 95 -11.84 13.02 4.74
C GLN A 95 -12.22 12.89 3.26
N SER A 96 -12.34 14.03 2.58
CA SER A 96 -12.47 14.06 1.12
C SER A 96 -11.15 13.69 0.43
N MET A 97 -11.21 13.35 -0.86
CA MET A 97 -9.99 13.11 -1.68
C MET A 97 -9.04 14.31 -1.70
N LYS A 98 -9.57 15.54 -1.57
CA LYS A 98 -8.75 16.76 -1.49
C LYS A 98 -8.00 16.82 -0.16
N ASP A 99 -8.66 16.45 0.94
CA ASP A 99 -8.04 16.44 2.27
C ASP A 99 -6.96 15.37 2.37
N ARG A 100 -7.21 14.18 1.80
CA ARG A 100 -6.21 13.10 1.70
C ARG A 100 -4.99 13.54 0.89
N ALA A 101 -5.19 14.12 -0.29
CA ALA A 101 -4.09 14.63 -1.12
C ALA A 101 -3.30 15.76 -0.43
N ALA A 102 -3.98 16.64 0.32
CA ALA A 102 -3.34 17.69 1.10
C ALA A 102 -2.52 17.12 2.28
N GLY A 103 -3.06 16.13 2.98
CA GLY A 103 -2.37 15.41 4.05
C GLY A 103 -1.10 14.71 3.55
N ILE A 104 -1.19 13.95 2.46
CA ILE A 104 -0.04 13.29 1.81
C ILE A 104 1.03 14.33 1.44
N ARG A 105 0.65 15.46 0.85
CA ARG A 105 1.60 16.54 0.51
C ARG A 105 2.29 17.11 1.75
N MET A 106 1.56 17.28 2.85
CA MET A 106 2.12 17.80 4.09
C MET A 106 3.09 16.80 4.73
N ASP A 107 2.76 15.52 4.74
CA ASP A 107 3.63 14.48 5.25
C ASP A 107 4.94 14.40 4.47
N ILE A 108 4.89 14.38 3.13
CA ILE A 108 6.08 14.43 2.29
C ILE A 108 6.91 15.67 2.62
N LYS A 109 6.28 16.84 2.78
CA LYS A 109 6.99 18.08 3.12
C LYS A 109 7.66 18.00 4.49
N VAL A 110 7.01 17.38 5.48
CA VAL A 110 7.57 17.21 6.82
C VAL A 110 8.72 16.21 6.80
N ALA A 111 8.57 15.06 6.13
CA ALA A 111 9.63 14.07 5.95
C ALA A 111 10.86 14.69 5.27
N ARG A 112 10.67 15.46 4.20
CA ARG A 112 11.74 16.23 3.55
C ARG A 112 12.44 17.19 4.48
N LYS A 113 11.69 17.92 5.30
CA LYS A 113 12.27 18.88 6.25
C LYS A 113 13.02 18.15 7.37
N ALA A 114 12.52 17.01 7.84
CA ALA A 114 13.12 16.23 8.91
C ALA A 114 14.44 15.59 8.46
N GLY A 115 14.48 14.96 7.28
CA GLY A 115 15.71 14.35 6.74
C GLY A 115 16.80 15.35 6.36
N GLN A 116 16.44 16.62 6.10
CA GLN A 116 17.40 17.69 5.82
C GLN A 116 17.84 18.48 7.06
N ALA A 117 17.25 18.22 8.24
CA ALA A 117 17.64 18.90 9.46
C ALA A 117 19.05 18.44 9.88
N PRO A 118 19.99 19.36 10.19
CA PRO A 118 21.30 18.98 10.66
C PRO A 118 21.14 18.18 11.96
N LEU A 119 21.70 16.97 11.98
CA LEU A 119 21.76 16.14 13.17
C LEU A 119 22.49 16.94 14.26
N VAL A 120 21.82 17.15 15.39
CA VAL A 120 22.44 17.77 16.56
C VAL A 120 23.63 16.88 16.95
N GLN A 121 24.82 17.49 17.06
CA GLN A 121 26.10 16.81 17.27
C GLN A 121 26.06 15.75 18.37
N ASP A 122 26.79 14.66 18.11
CA ASP A 122 27.03 13.53 19.01
C ASP A 122 27.34 13.99 20.44
N GLY A 123 26.38 13.77 21.33
CA GLY A 123 26.59 13.71 22.78
C GLY A 123 26.24 12.30 23.27
N PRO A 124 26.94 11.78 24.30
CA PRO A 124 26.64 10.45 24.84
C PRO A 124 25.28 10.50 25.54
N GLY A 125 24.24 9.98 24.88
CA GLY A 125 22.90 9.88 25.47
C GLY A 125 21.91 9.21 24.52
N LEU A 126 20.81 8.68 25.08
CA LEU A 126 19.72 7.96 24.38
C LEU A 126 19.18 8.62 23.11
N VAL A 127 19.41 9.92 22.92
CA VAL A 127 19.02 10.69 21.74
C VAL A 127 19.78 10.22 20.48
N SER A 128 21.04 9.79 20.59
CA SER A 128 21.85 9.35 19.44
C SER A 128 21.40 8.01 18.85
N GLN A 129 20.91 7.07 19.68
CA GLN A 129 20.39 5.77 19.22
C GLN A 129 19.03 5.90 18.50
N ALA A 130 18.17 6.81 18.93
CA ALA A 130 16.93 7.10 18.19
C ALA A 130 17.23 7.69 16.81
N LEU A 131 18.28 8.51 16.68
CA LEU A 131 18.69 9.17 15.44
C LEU A 131 19.30 8.21 14.40
N GLU A 132 20.05 7.17 14.79
CA GLU A 132 20.50 6.13 13.86
C GLU A 132 19.36 5.28 13.29
N THR A 133 18.23 5.20 13.98
CA THR A 133 17.04 4.50 13.47
C THR A 133 16.29 5.34 12.42
N TYR A 134 16.46 6.67 12.43
CA TYR A 134 15.91 7.60 11.43
C TYR A 134 16.77 7.75 10.16
N ARG A 135 17.94 7.11 10.09
CA ARG A 135 18.85 7.08 8.92
C ARG A 135 18.34 6.26 7.72
N PHE A 136 17.04 6.00 7.68
CA PHE A 136 16.38 5.24 6.62
C PHE A 136 15.02 5.87 6.30
N ASP A 137 14.99 7.20 6.11
CA ASP A 137 13.84 7.88 5.48
C ASP A 137 14.20 8.24 4.03
N PRO A 138 13.81 7.39 3.05
CA PRO A 138 14.08 7.63 1.63
C PRO A 138 13.54 8.97 1.12
N ILE A 139 12.44 9.48 1.70
CA ILE A 139 11.89 10.79 1.34
C ILE A 139 12.83 11.87 1.87
N GLY A 140 13.19 11.80 3.15
CA GLY A 140 14.10 12.73 3.81
C GLY A 140 15.47 12.85 3.15
N GLU A 141 16.06 11.72 2.75
CA GLU A 141 17.42 11.63 2.20
C GLU A 141 17.51 11.88 0.68
N ALA A 142 16.37 11.96 -0.02
CA ALA A 142 16.37 12.19 -1.46
C ALA A 142 17.13 13.50 -1.84
N PRO A 143 17.81 13.54 -3.00
CA PRO A 143 18.50 14.74 -3.48
C PRO A 143 17.65 16.01 -3.43
N ALA A 144 18.24 17.14 -3.06
CA ALA A 144 17.53 18.41 -2.82
C ALA A 144 16.80 18.94 -4.06
N GLU A 145 17.29 18.61 -5.26
CA GLU A 145 16.69 18.97 -6.54
C GLU A 145 15.39 18.22 -6.87
N ILE A 146 15.13 17.06 -6.23
CA ILE A 146 13.91 16.30 -6.45
C ILE A 146 12.69 17.08 -5.96
N LYS A 147 11.68 17.20 -6.83
CA LYS A 147 10.42 17.88 -6.55
C LYS A 147 9.27 16.88 -6.52
N PHE A 148 8.53 16.90 -5.42
CA PHE A 148 7.34 16.07 -5.23
C PHE A 148 6.06 16.85 -5.56
N GLY A 149 5.22 16.27 -6.40
CA GLY A 149 3.85 16.72 -6.68
C GLY A 149 2.85 15.72 -6.12
N VAL A 150 1.69 16.19 -5.68
CA VAL A 150 0.56 15.32 -5.31
C VAL A 150 -0.69 15.87 -5.98
N ARG A 151 -1.34 15.04 -6.80
CA ARG A 151 -2.53 15.42 -7.60
C ARG A 151 -3.58 14.32 -7.58
N ILE A 152 -4.85 14.72 -7.67
CA ILE A 152 -5.96 13.78 -7.81
C ILE A 152 -6.09 13.40 -9.30
N GLY A 153 -6.31 12.12 -9.56
CA GLY A 153 -6.51 11.57 -10.90
C GLY A 153 -7.78 12.04 -11.60
N ARG A 154 -7.80 11.91 -12.93
CA ARG A 154 -9.03 12.06 -13.71
C ARG A 154 -9.96 10.89 -13.36
N GLY A 155 -11.18 11.18 -12.91
CA GLY A 155 -12.15 10.15 -12.49
C GLY A 155 -12.28 9.94 -10.97
N TYR A 156 -11.68 10.80 -10.13
CA TYR A 156 -11.88 10.86 -8.66
C TYR A 156 -11.53 9.61 -7.83
N GLY A 157 -10.91 8.57 -8.41
CA GLY A 157 -10.55 7.32 -7.71
C GLY A 157 -9.05 7.08 -7.49
N SER A 158 -8.19 8.08 -7.71
CA SER A 158 -6.74 7.92 -7.58
C SER A 158 -6.02 9.18 -7.12
N ILE A 159 -4.88 8.98 -6.45
CA ILE A 159 -3.92 10.02 -6.10
C ILE A 159 -2.59 9.65 -6.75
N TYR A 160 -2.03 10.60 -7.50
CA TYR A 160 -0.73 10.49 -8.13
C TYR A 160 0.27 11.32 -7.34
N ILE A 161 1.41 10.71 -7.05
CA ILE A 161 2.58 11.33 -6.45
C ILE A 161 3.64 11.43 -7.55
N ASP A 162 3.84 12.64 -8.08
CA ASP A 162 4.80 12.89 -9.15
C ASP A 162 6.19 13.17 -8.54
N ILE A 163 7.23 12.48 -9.01
CA ILE A 163 8.63 12.74 -8.68
C ILE A 163 9.32 13.35 -9.90
N LYS A 164 9.85 14.57 -9.76
CA LYS A 164 10.49 15.32 -10.85
C LYS A 164 11.92 15.68 -10.49
N SER A 165 12.73 15.97 -11.51
CA SER A 165 14.13 16.40 -11.36
C SER A 165 14.97 15.37 -10.58
N ILE A 166 14.87 14.10 -10.98
CA ILE A 166 15.65 13.01 -10.41
C ILE A 166 17.07 13.06 -11.00
N PRO A 167 18.14 13.17 -10.20
CA PRO A 167 19.50 13.11 -10.71
C PRO A 167 19.77 11.75 -11.37
N GLN A 168 20.42 11.77 -12.52
CA GLN A 168 20.63 10.55 -13.32
C GLN A 168 21.50 9.52 -12.59
N ASP A 169 22.57 9.96 -11.95
CA ASP A 169 23.53 9.16 -11.20
C ASP A 169 22.94 8.59 -9.89
N TRP A 170 21.94 9.26 -9.32
CA TRP A 170 21.27 8.81 -8.10
C TRP A 170 20.11 7.86 -8.37
N GLY A 171 19.23 8.20 -9.33
CA GLY A 171 17.95 7.50 -9.53
C GLY A 171 17.99 6.37 -10.56
N TRP A 172 19.00 6.34 -11.43
CA TRP A 172 18.96 5.53 -12.64
C TRP A 172 20.25 4.74 -12.87
N ILE A 173 20.09 3.55 -13.42
CA ILE A 173 21.15 2.66 -13.85
C ILE A 173 21.00 2.48 -15.36
N ALA A 174 22.02 2.84 -16.12
CA ALA A 174 22.10 2.57 -17.55
C ALA A 174 22.60 1.14 -17.79
N GLU A 175 21.84 0.36 -18.54
CA GLU A 175 22.26 -0.94 -19.06
C GLU A 175 22.25 -0.88 -20.58
N GLU A 176 23.38 -1.22 -21.22
CA GLU A 176 23.43 -1.36 -22.68
C GLU A 176 22.84 -2.73 -23.05
N VAL A 177 21.74 -2.72 -23.78
CA VAL A 177 21.06 -3.93 -24.26
C VAL A 177 20.96 -3.89 -25.78
N THR A 178 21.00 -5.06 -26.40
CA THR A 178 20.66 -5.18 -27.82
C THR A 178 19.16 -5.27 -27.96
N ASP A 179 18.56 -4.40 -28.78
CA ASP A 179 17.13 -4.44 -29.07
C ASP A 179 16.76 -5.60 -30.01
N TYR A 180 15.47 -5.72 -30.34
CA TYR A 180 14.97 -6.76 -31.24
C TYR A 180 15.42 -6.60 -32.71
N GLN A 181 16.03 -5.45 -33.06
CA GLN A 181 16.56 -5.12 -34.38
C GLN A 181 18.08 -5.31 -34.45
N GLY A 182 18.74 -5.67 -33.34
CA GLY A 182 20.18 -5.85 -33.26
C GLY A 182 20.95 -4.57 -32.89
N GLU A 183 20.25 -3.47 -32.62
CA GLU A 183 20.83 -2.19 -32.30
C GLU A 183 21.14 -2.07 -30.79
N LYS A 184 22.25 -1.41 -30.46
CA LYS A 184 22.60 -1.14 -29.06
C LYS A 184 21.77 0.03 -28.55
N VAL A 185 20.93 -0.23 -27.55
CA VAL A 185 20.10 0.78 -26.90
C VAL A 185 20.38 0.82 -25.40
N THR A 186 20.29 2.01 -24.80
CA THR A 186 20.38 2.17 -23.35
C THR A 186 19.02 1.90 -22.72
N ARG A 187 18.94 0.84 -21.91
CA ARG A 187 17.80 0.58 -21.05
C ARG A 187 18.05 1.20 -19.68
N TRP A 188 17.10 2.02 -19.23
CA TRP A 188 17.17 2.65 -17.93
C TRP A 188 16.43 1.81 -16.89
N HIS A 189 17.13 1.51 -15.81
CA HIS A 189 16.60 0.82 -14.63
C HIS A 189 16.61 1.77 -13.44
N ARG A 190 15.65 1.60 -12.53
CA ARG A 190 15.66 2.32 -11.26
C ARG A 190 16.80 1.81 -10.39
N SER A 191 17.55 2.73 -9.79
CA SER A 191 18.46 2.42 -8.69
C SER A 191 17.67 1.89 -7.47
N GLN A 192 18.38 1.30 -6.50
CA GLN A 192 17.74 0.88 -5.26
C GLN A 192 17.16 2.07 -4.48
N ALA A 193 17.88 3.19 -4.45
CA ALA A 193 17.42 4.41 -3.77
C ALA A 193 16.10 4.94 -4.35
N LEU A 194 15.91 4.90 -5.68
CA LEU A 194 14.65 5.30 -6.30
C LEU A 194 13.51 4.32 -5.99
N LYS A 195 13.79 3.02 -5.88
CA LYS A 195 12.79 2.01 -5.47
C LYS A 195 12.36 2.21 -4.02
N ASP A 196 13.31 2.46 -3.13
CA ASP A 196 13.02 2.68 -1.71
C ASP A 196 12.20 3.96 -1.52
N LEU A 197 12.52 5.03 -2.27
CA LEU A 197 11.72 6.25 -2.31
C LEU A 197 10.28 5.99 -2.80
N GLU A 198 10.12 5.19 -3.86
CA GLU A 198 8.79 4.83 -4.37
C GLU A 198 7.97 4.04 -3.36
N VAL A 199 8.58 3.07 -2.68
CA VAL A 199 7.92 2.28 -1.64
C VAL A 199 7.45 3.18 -0.50
N GLU A 200 8.31 4.08 -0.03
CA GLU A 200 7.98 4.97 1.07
C GLU A 200 6.86 5.97 0.69
N LEU A 201 6.93 6.57 -0.51
CA LEU A 201 5.86 7.46 -0.98
C LEU A 201 4.53 6.74 -1.13
N LYS A 202 4.56 5.48 -1.59
CA LYS A 202 3.36 4.65 -1.69
C LYS A 202 2.81 4.34 -0.29
N ALA A 203 3.65 4.01 0.68
CA ALA A 203 3.26 3.79 2.06
C ALA A 203 2.61 5.04 2.69
N VAL A 204 3.17 6.24 2.45
CA VAL A 204 2.56 7.51 2.88
C VAL A 204 1.18 7.70 2.26
N GLY A 205 1.00 7.40 0.96
CA GLY A 205 -0.30 7.45 0.30
C GLY A 205 -1.30 6.45 0.88
N GLU A 206 -0.88 5.21 1.08
CA GLU A 206 -1.70 4.13 1.62
C GLU A 206 -2.10 4.38 3.08
N ALA A 207 -1.32 5.13 3.86
CA ALA A 207 -1.70 5.54 5.21
C ALA A 207 -3.00 6.35 5.28
N TYR A 208 -3.40 7.03 4.19
CA TYR A 208 -4.68 7.76 4.08
C TYR A 208 -5.79 6.94 3.41
N ASN A 209 -5.48 5.72 3.00
CA ASN A 209 -6.40 4.86 2.28
C ASN A 209 -7.13 3.91 3.23
N ALA A 210 -8.27 3.42 2.76
CA ALA A 210 -8.88 2.23 3.35
C ALA A 210 -9.32 1.34 2.19
N ASP A 211 -8.83 0.12 2.16
CA ASP A 211 -9.35 -0.92 1.29
C ASP A 211 -10.34 -1.78 2.08
N HIS A 212 -11.59 -1.76 1.64
CA HIS A 212 -12.65 -2.59 2.19
C HIS A 212 -12.65 -4.01 1.61
N GLY A 213 -11.60 -4.41 0.91
CA GLY A 213 -11.51 -5.68 0.22
C GLY A 213 -12.20 -5.60 -1.15
N SER A 214 -11.63 -6.28 -2.13
CA SER A 214 -12.24 -6.48 -3.43
C SER A 214 -13.46 -7.41 -3.28
N ASN A 215 -14.65 -6.85 -3.15
CA ASN A 215 -15.89 -7.62 -3.29
C ASN A 215 -16.60 -7.23 -4.59
N ILE A 216 -16.93 -8.23 -5.41
CA ILE A 216 -17.68 -8.07 -6.66
C ILE A 216 -19.14 -7.65 -6.42
N MET A 217 -19.65 -7.77 -5.18
CA MET A 217 -21.05 -7.52 -4.80
C MET A 217 -21.28 -6.28 -3.95
N THR A 218 -20.25 -5.73 -3.31
CA THR A 218 -20.34 -4.49 -2.55
C THR A 218 -19.46 -3.47 -3.23
N ASP A 219 -20.04 -2.34 -3.64
CA ASP A 219 -19.41 -1.13 -4.22
C ASP A 219 -18.40 -0.49 -3.23
N CYS A 220 -17.51 -1.29 -2.65
CA CYS A 220 -16.59 -0.98 -1.58
C CYS A 220 -15.42 -0.10 -2.03
N PHE A 221 -15.32 0.17 -3.34
CA PHE A 221 -14.44 1.20 -3.90
C PHE A 221 -14.84 2.62 -3.50
N ALA A 222 -16.04 2.85 -2.93
CA ALA A 222 -16.49 4.20 -2.58
C ALA A 222 -15.56 4.98 -1.64
N LYS A 223 -14.69 4.29 -0.88
CA LYS A 223 -13.77 4.91 0.09
C LYS A 223 -12.29 4.60 -0.15
N ALA A 224 -12.01 3.67 -1.06
CA ALA A 224 -10.66 3.30 -1.47
C ALA A 224 -10.22 4.18 -2.65
N PHE A 225 -8.93 4.46 -2.74
CA PHE A 225 -8.34 5.07 -3.94
C PHE A 225 -7.04 4.37 -4.31
N TYR A 226 -6.64 4.49 -5.57
CA TYR A 226 -5.35 4.00 -6.02
C TYR A 226 -4.27 5.04 -5.79
N VAL A 227 -3.16 4.64 -5.16
CA VAL A 227 -1.94 5.44 -5.06
C VAL A 227 -1.02 5.07 -6.22
N PHE A 228 -0.64 6.06 -7.02
CA PHE A 228 0.35 5.90 -8.07
C PHE A 228 1.55 6.80 -7.78
N VAL A 229 2.75 6.27 -7.95
CA VAL A 229 3.98 7.05 -7.93
C VAL A 229 4.47 7.12 -9.38
N GLU A 230 4.64 8.34 -9.89
CA GLU A 230 5.02 8.57 -11.28
C GLU A 230 6.35 9.32 -11.36
N TYR A 231 7.21 8.88 -12.26
CA TYR A 231 8.45 9.55 -12.65
C TYR A 231 8.76 9.21 -14.10
N ASP A 232 9.46 10.10 -14.78
CA ASP A 232 9.94 9.88 -16.14
C ASP A 232 11.39 9.41 -16.09
N ASP A 233 11.71 8.37 -16.85
CA ASP A 233 13.09 7.98 -17.10
C ASP A 233 13.82 8.99 -18.02
N PRO A 234 15.17 8.97 -18.06
CA PRO A 234 15.94 9.91 -18.87
C PRO A 234 15.58 9.91 -20.36
N ALA A 235 15.23 8.76 -20.95
CA ALA A 235 14.83 8.69 -22.35
C ALA A 235 13.45 9.33 -22.57
N THR A 236 12.49 9.10 -21.66
CA THR A 236 11.18 9.74 -21.67
C THR A 236 11.30 11.27 -21.52
N LEU A 237 12.18 11.76 -20.65
CA LEU A 237 12.46 13.19 -20.51
C LEU A 237 13.05 13.79 -21.79
N ALA A 238 14.02 13.13 -22.40
CA ALA A 238 14.63 13.56 -23.66
C ALA A 238 13.59 13.64 -24.79
N TRP A 239 12.74 12.61 -24.92
CA TRP A 239 11.66 12.57 -25.90
C TRP A 239 10.65 13.71 -25.70
N ARG A 240 10.20 13.97 -24.47
CA ARG A 240 9.28 15.09 -24.17
C ARG A 240 9.90 16.43 -24.53
N ALA A 241 11.17 16.65 -24.19
CA ALA A 241 11.88 17.89 -24.50
C ALA A 241 11.96 18.13 -26.02
N GLU A 242 12.29 17.09 -26.80
CA GLU A 242 12.32 17.17 -28.25
C GLU A 242 10.93 17.46 -28.84
N HIS A 243 9.90 16.78 -28.34
CA HIS A 243 8.53 16.98 -28.80
C HIS A 243 8.02 18.40 -28.49
N GLU A 244 8.32 18.94 -27.32
CA GLU A 244 8.00 20.33 -26.98
C GLU A 244 8.74 21.33 -27.85
N ARG A 245 10.02 21.09 -28.16
CA ARG A 245 10.79 21.92 -29.10
C ARG A 245 10.12 21.96 -30.47
N LYS A 246 9.82 20.80 -31.06
CA LYS A 246 9.13 20.68 -32.36
C LYS A 246 7.77 21.38 -32.36
N ARG A 247 7.00 21.28 -31.27
CA ARG A 247 5.71 21.99 -31.14
C ARG A 247 5.85 23.51 -31.08
N ARG A 248 6.92 24.03 -30.49
CA ARG A 248 7.19 25.47 -30.46
C ARG A 248 7.62 25.98 -31.83
N GLU A 249 8.50 25.23 -32.50
CA GLU A 249 8.94 25.52 -33.87
C GLU A 249 7.77 25.52 -34.85
N ALA A 250 6.82 24.58 -34.74
CA ALA A 250 5.63 24.54 -35.59
C ALA A 250 4.59 25.65 -35.32
N ARG A 251 4.76 26.43 -34.24
CA ARG A 251 3.88 27.55 -33.87
C ARG A 251 4.48 28.93 -34.14
N ALA A 252 5.77 28.98 -34.47
CA ALA A 252 6.50 30.17 -34.87
C ALA A 252 6.41 30.34 -36.39
#